data_AF-A0A090QTZ9-F1
#
_entry.id   AF-A0A090QTZ9-F1
#
_cell.length_a   1.000
_cell.length_b   1.000
_cell.length_c   1.000
_cell.angle_alpha   90.00
_cell.angle_beta   90.00
_cell.angle_gamma   90.00
#
_symmetry.space_group_name_H-M   'P 1'
#
loop_
_entity.id
_entity.type
_entity.pdbx_description
1 polymer ?
#
loop_
_entity_poly.entity_id
_entity_poly.type
_entity_poly.pdbx_seq_one_letter_code
_entity_poly.pdbx_strand_id
1 'polypeptide(L)'
;MTAYARREVKADWGTAIWEIRSVNQRYLETYLRMPEQFRGLEPVLRERFRQRLARGKVECNLRFEANPAANAALNINQTLASQVIKAAEQIMALTGEQSRINRSRSCSGRA
;
A
#
# COMPACT_ATOMS: atom_id res chain seq x y z
N MET A 1 -4.26 35.01 2.84
CA MET A 1 -4.87 34.21 3.93
C MET A 1 -4.22 32.84 3.94
N THR A 2 -3.72 32.42 5.09
CA THR A 2 -3.00 31.15 5.27
C THR A 2 -3.61 30.41 6.46
N ALA A 3 -3.71 29.10 6.36
CA ALA A 3 -4.22 28.25 7.43
C ALA A 3 -3.18 27.17 7.75
N TYR A 4 -3.03 26.86 9.03
CA TYR A 4 -2.16 25.79 9.51
C TYR A 4 -2.96 24.91 10.47
N ALA A 5 -2.83 23.60 10.30
CA ALA A 5 -3.39 22.62 11.21
C ALA A 5 -2.35 21.54 11.48
N ARG A 6 -2.19 21.18 12.76
CA ARG A 6 -1.41 20.03 13.19
C ARG A 6 -2.27 19.14 14.05
N ARG A 7 -2.25 17.85 13.76
CA ARG A 7 -2.98 16.84 14.52
C ARG A 7 -2.08 15.64 14.77
N GLU A 8 -1.95 15.30 16.04
CA GLU A 8 -1.17 14.16 16.50
C GLU A 8 -2.11 13.06 16.99
N VAL A 9 -1.80 11.82 16.62
CA VAL A 9 -2.55 10.62 16.98
C VAL A 9 -1.54 9.65 17.58
N LYS A 10 -1.68 9.40 18.89
CA LYS A 10 -0.91 8.40 19.61
C LYS A 10 -1.76 7.15 19.77
N ALA A 11 -1.20 6.01 19.43
CA ALA A 11 -1.83 4.71 19.57
C ALA A 11 -0.77 3.65 19.90
N ASP A 12 -1.22 2.44 20.22
CA ASP A 12 -0.32 1.35 20.62
C ASP A 12 0.68 1.01 19.50
N TRP A 13 0.27 1.11 18.24
CA TRP A 13 1.10 0.86 17.05
C TRP A 13 2.15 1.96 16.78
N GLY A 14 2.05 3.12 17.42
CA GLY A 14 2.96 4.23 17.17
C GLY A 14 2.29 5.60 17.23
N THR A 15 3.02 6.61 16.78
CA THR A 15 2.55 8.00 16.72
C THR A 15 2.49 8.46 15.27
N ALA A 16 1.35 9.01 14.86
CA ALA A 16 1.15 9.64 13.57
C ALA A 16 0.90 11.14 13.76
N ILE A 17 1.62 11.97 13.03
CA ILE A 17 1.49 13.43 13.06
C ILE A 17 1.15 13.92 11.66
N TRP A 18 -0.02 14.53 11.54
CA TRP A 18 -0.45 15.25 10.36
C TRP A 18 -0.17 16.74 10.51
N GLU A 19 0.49 17.32 9.52
CA GLU A 19 0.71 18.75 9.40
C GLU A 19 0.15 19.22 8.06
N ILE A 20 -0.81 20.13 8.09
CA ILE A 20 -1.48 20.66 6.89
C ILE A 20 -1.31 22.17 6.87
N ARG A 21 -0.78 22.67 5.76
CA ARG A 21 -0.66 24.10 5.45
C ARG A 21 -1.50 24.41 4.24
N SER A 22 -2.24 25.51 4.30
CA SER A 22 -3.00 26.04 3.18
C SER A 22 -2.66 27.50 2.95
N VAL A 23 -2.50 27.88 1.70
CA VAL A 23 -2.28 29.28 1.29
C VAL A 23 -3.22 29.66 0.15
N ASN A 24 -3.69 30.91 0.17
CA ASN A 24 -4.54 31.44 -0.89
C ASN A 24 -3.73 31.64 -2.17
N GLN A 25 -3.85 30.69 -3.10
CA GLN A 25 -3.23 30.71 -4.42
C GLN A 25 -4.31 30.57 -5.49
N ARG A 26 -4.04 31.10 -6.69
CA ARG A 26 -5.03 31.17 -7.78
C ARG A 26 -5.49 29.78 -8.26
N TYR A 27 -4.58 28.81 -8.29
CA TYR A 27 -4.85 27.45 -8.74
C TYR A 27 -4.86 26.47 -7.56
N LEU A 28 -5.59 25.36 -7.71
CA LEU A 28 -5.55 24.27 -6.74
C LEU A 28 -4.25 23.49 -6.92
N GLU A 29 -3.36 23.60 -5.95
CA GLU A 29 -2.14 22.80 -5.88
C GLU A 29 -2.18 21.91 -4.64
N THR A 30 -2.03 20.61 -4.81
CA THR A 30 -2.01 19.66 -3.70
C THR A 30 -0.63 19.02 -3.61
N TYR A 31 0.07 19.25 -2.50
CA TYR A 31 1.34 18.62 -2.21
C TYR A 31 1.18 17.66 -1.03
N LEU A 32 1.38 16.38 -1.27
CA LEU A 32 1.23 15.32 -0.27
C LEU A 32 2.59 14.68 -0.04
N ARG A 33 3.15 14.85 1.16
CA ARG A 33 4.40 14.20 1.59
C ARG A 33 4.06 13.15 2.63
N MET A 34 4.31 11.89 2.31
CA MET A 34 4.00 10.76 3.19
C MET A 34 5.10 9.69 3.10
N PRO A 35 5.27 8.85 4.14
CA PRO A 35 6.15 7.69 4.09
C PRO A 35 5.71 6.70 3.00
N GLU A 36 6.63 5.87 2.52
CA GLU A 36 6.40 4.92 1.43
C GLU A 36 5.19 3.99 1.68
N GLN A 37 5.04 3.56 2.93
CA GLN A 37 3.95 2.70 3.42
C GLN A 37 2.55 3.27 3.15
N PHE A 38 2.43 4.59 3.01
CA PHE A 38 1.16 5.29 2.83
C PHE A 38 0.99 5.93 1.44
N ARG A 39 1.92 5.69 0.51
CA ARG A 39 1.82 6.28 -0.85
C ARG A 39 0.56 5.86 -1.61
N GLY A 40 0.00 4.69 -1.32
CA GLY A 40 -1.28 4.26 -1.90
C GLY A 40 -2.47 5.16 -1.55
N LEU A 41 -2.40 5.94 -0.46
CA LEU A 41 -3.46 6.87 -0.06
C LEU A 41 -3.39 8.21 -0.82
N GLU A 42 -2.26 8.52 -1.47
CA GLU A 42 -2.07 9.78 -2.18
C GLU A 42 -3.13 10.05 -3.26
N PRO A 43 -3.43 9.14 -4.20
CA PRO A 43 -4.44 9.39 -5.24
C PRO A 43 -5.83 9.61 -4.64
N VAL A 44 -6.18 8.87 -3.58
CA VAL A 44 -7.48 8.99 -2.90
C VAL A 44 -7.62 10.35 -2.23
N LEU A 45 -6.57 10.82 -1.53
CA LEU A 45 -6.58 12.13 -0.89
C LEU A 45 -6.62 13.27 -1.91
N ARG A 46 -5.86 13.14 -3.02
CA ARG A 46 -5.85 14.13 -4.09
C ARG A 46 -7.24 14.29 -4.71
N GLU A 47 -7.93 13.19 -4.96
CA GLU A 47 -9.29 13.23 -5.50
C GLU A 47 -10.27 13.89 -4.53
N ARG A 48 -10.20 13.54 -3.24
CA ARG A 48 -11.01 14.19 -2.20
C ARG A 48 -10.75 15.69 -2.08
N PHE A 49 -9.52 16.15 -2.25
CA PHE A 49 -9.21 17.57 -2.25
C PHE A 49 -9.81 18.28 -3.47
N ARG A 50 -9.72 17.70 -4.66
CA ARG A 50 -10.34 18.27 -5.87
C ARG A 50 -11.85 18.41 -5.75
N GLN A 51 -12.52 17.46 -5.10
CA GLN A 51 -13.97 17.52 -4.90
C GLN A 51 -14.40 18.61 -3.90
N ARG A 52 -13.52 19.01 -2.96
CA ARG A 52 -13.87 19.93 -1.87
C ARG A 52 -13.25 21.32 -2.00
N LEU A 53 -12.19 21.48 -2.79
CA LEU A 53 -11.42 22.71 -2.91
C LEU A 53 -11.29 23.08 -4.38
N ALA A 54 -11.64 24.32 -4.73
CA ALA A 54 -11.53 24.83 -6.10
C ALA A 54 -10.26 25.67 -6.34
N ARG A 55 -9.67 26.24 -5.28
CA ARG A 55 -8.49 27.11 -5.34
C ARG A 55 -7.66 27.00 -4.07
N GLY A 56 -6.38 27.36 -4.18
CA GLY A 56 -5.44 27.39 -3.06
C GLY A 56 -4.40 26.27 -3.13
N LYS A 57 -3.28 26.48 -2.45
CA LYS A 57 -2.26 25.44 -2.32
C LYS A 57 -2.40 24.79 -0.96
N VAL A 58 -2.51 23.47 -0.94
CA VAL A 58 -2.60 22.64 0.25
C VAL A 58 -1.39 21.72 0.31
N GLU A 59 -0.57 21.88 1.35
CA GLU A 59 0.58 21.04 1.65
C GLU A 59 0.22 20.16 2.86
N CYS A 60 0.17 18.85 2.67
CA CYS A 60 -0.09 17.85 3.70
C CYS A 60 1.18 17.03 3.91
N ASN A 61 1.65 16.97 5.16
CA ASN A 61 2.79 16.16 5.56
C ASN A 61 2.35 15.17 6.65
N LEU A 62 2.57 13.88 6.39
CA LEU A 62 2.38 12.82 7.36
C LEU A 62 3.75 12.37 7.87
N ARG A 63 3.93 12.42 9.19
CA ARG A 63 5.03 11.74 9.87
C ARG A 63 4.47 10.56 10.65
N PHE A 64 5.16 9.44 10.57
CA PHE A 64 4.77 8.22 11.24
C PHE A 64 6.00 7.65 11.95
N GLU A 65 5.87 7.47 13.26
CA GLU A 65 6.88 6.87 14.11
C GLU A 65 6.28 5.59 14.70
N ALA A 66 6.75 4.44 14.21
CA ALA A 66 6.31 3.14 14.72
C ALA A 66 6.83 2.93 16.14
N ASN A 67 5.99 2.38 17.03
CA ASN A 67 6.45 2.00 18.36
C ASN A 67 7.25 0.68 18.28
N PRO A 68 8.55 0.66 18.59
CA PRO A 68 9.34 -0.57 18.56
C PRO A 68 8.85 -1.62 19.56
N ALA A 69 8.21 -1.22 20.66
CA ALA A 69 7.62 -2.17 21.63
C ALA A 69 6.37 -2.90 21.07
N ALA A 70 5.66 -2.30 20.11
CA ALA A 70 4.54 -2.95 19.42
C ALA A 70 5.00 -3.94 18.34
N ASN A 71 6.25 -3.81 17.86
CA ASN A 71 6.87 -4.75 16.91
C ASN A 71 7.31 -6.08 17.55
N ALA A 72 7.17 -6.28 18.87
CA ALA A 72 7.43 -7.56 19.52
C ALA A 72 6.36 -8.62 19.17
N ALA A 73 5.18 -8.19 18.72
CA ALA A 73 4.18 -9.08 18.15
C ALA A 73 4.18 -8.89 16.63
N LEU A 74 4.74 -9.84 15.89
CA LEU A 74 4.61 -9.95 14.44
C LEU A 74 3.11 -9.79 14.08
N ASN A 75 2.70 -8.61 13.62
CA ASN A 75 1.34 -8.37 13.18
C ASN A 75 1.23 -8.85 11.73
N ILE A 76 1.34 -10.17 11.56
CA ILE A 76 1.05 -10.84 10.30
C ILE A 76 -0.41 -10.56 10.02
N ASN A 77 -0.70 -9.85 8.93
CA ASN A 77 -2.05 -9.76 8.42
C ASN A 77 -2.48 -11.17 7.97
N GLN A 78 -3.11 -11.92 8.89
CA GLN A 78 -3.46 -13.33 8.72
C GLN A 78 -4.35 -13.53 7.48
N THR A 79 -5.15 -12.53 7.13
CA THR A 79 -5.98 -12.54 5.92
C THR A 79 -5.12 -12.54 4.67
N LEU A 80 -4.13 -11.65 4.59
CA LEU A 80 -3.20 -11.58 3.46
C LEU A 80 -2.29 -12.83 3.41
N ALA A 81 -1.80 -13.29 4.56
CA ALA A 81 -1.00 -14.51 4.63
C ALA A 81 -1.80 -15.74 4.13
N SER A 82 -3.06 -15.86 4.53
CA SER A 82 -3.95 -16.94 4.07
C SER A 82 -4.24 -16.84 2.55
N GLN A 83 -4.34 -15.63 2.01
CA GLN A 83 -4.53 -15.42 0.57
C GLN A 83 -3.28 -15.81 -0.23
N VAL A 84 -2.09 -15.47 0.27
CA VAL A 84 -0.82 -15.85 -0.37
C VAL A 84 -0.62 -17.37 -0.35
N ILE A 85 -0.92 -18.04 0.78
CA ILE A 85 -0.86 -19.50 0.88
C ILE A 85 -1.82 -20.15 -0.12
N LYS A 86 -3.08 -19.70 -0.17
CA LYS A 86 -4.07 -20.21 -1.14
C LYS A 86 -3.65 -19.99 -2.59
N ALA A 87 -3.08 -18.83 -2.91
CA ALA A 87 -2.58 -18.56 -4.26
C ALA A 87 -1.39 -19.47 -4.61
N ALA A 88 -0.47 -19.71 -3.66
CA ALA A 88 0.63 -20.63 -3.85
C ALA A 88 0.14 -22.08 -4.06
N GLU A 89 -0.85 -22.53 -3.29
CA GLU A 89 -1.51 -23.83 -3.46
C GLU A 89 -2.19 -23.95 -4.84
N GLN A 90 -2.88 -22.90 -5.30
CA GLN A 90 -3.50 -22.87 -6.63
C GLN A 90 -2.46 -22.92 -7.75
N ILE A 91 -1.35 -22.20 -7.62
CA ILE A 91 -0.24 -22.24 -8.58
C ILE A 91 0.35 -23.65 -8.63
N MET A 92 0.61 -24.27 -7.47
CA MET A 92 1.11 -25.66 -7.39
C MET A 92 0.11 -26.66 -7.97
N ALA A 93 -1.19 -26.48 -7.75
CA ALA A 93 -2.23 -27.33 -8.34
C ALA A 93 -2.29 -27.20 -9.87
N LEU A 94 -2.13 -25.97 -10.40
CA LEU A 94 -2.09 -25.71 -11.84
C LEU A 94 -0.79 -26.22 -12.51
N THR A 95 0.34 -26.18 -11.80
CA THR A 95 1.64 -26.65 -12.31
C THR A 95 1.93 -28.13 -12.04
N GLY A 96 1.15 -28.77 -11.16
CA GLY A 96 1.32 -30.17 -10.72
C GLY A 96 0.89 -31.26 -11.71
N GLU A 97 0.25 -30.90 -12.83
CA GLU A 97 -0.26 -31.89 -13.80
C GLU A 97 0.28 -31.76 -15.24
N GLN A 98 1.27 -30.90 -15.48
CA GLN A 98 1.84 -30.73 -16.84
C GLN A 98 3.20 -31.41 -17.08
N SER A 99 3.82 -32.06 -16.08
CA SER A 99 5.07 -32.83 -16.33
C SER A 99 4.88 -34.32 -16.64
N ARG A 100 3.65 -34.85 -16.66
CA ARG A 100 3.37 -36.26 -16.99
C ARG A 100 2.93 -36.53 -18.43
N ILE A 101 2.63 -35.50 -19.23
CA ILE A 101 2.23 -35.68 -20.64
C ILE A 101 3.37 -35.27 -21.59
N ASN A 102 4.51 -35.96 -21.47
CA ASN A 102 5.28 -36.30 -22.66
C ASN A 102 6.02 -37.63 -22.42
N ARG A 103 5.25 -38.69 -22.15
CA ARG A 103 5.76 -40.06 -22.27
C ARG A 103 5.66 -40.50 -23.73
N SER A 104 6.82 -40.85 -24.26
CA SER A 104 7.06 -41.92 -25.23
C SER A 104 6.36 -41.85 -26.59
N ARG A 105 7.16 -41.60 -27.63
CA ARG A 105 7.24 -42.53 -28.74
C ARG A 105 8.68 -42.98 -28.96
N SER A 106 9.05 -44.00 -28.22
CA SER A 106 10.00 -45.00 -28.68
C SER A 106 9.31 -45.87 -29.75
N CYS A 107 9.83 -45.84 -30.98
CA CYS A 107 9.76 -46.95 -31.94
C CYS A 107 11.22 -47.13 -32.40
N SER A 108 12.01 -48.06 -31.87
CA SER A 108 11.98 -49.52 -32.04
C SER A 108 12.42 -49.99 -33.43
N GLY A 109 13.63 -50.57 -33.48
CA GLY A 109 14.09 -51.54 -34.49
C GLY A 109 14.86 -50.94 -35.67
N ARG A 110 15.84 -51.61 -36.28
CA ARG A 110 16.41 -52.95 -36.15
C ARG A 110 17.45 -53.06 -37.28
N ALA A 111 18.69 -53.47 -36.99
CA ALA A 111 19.67 -54.16 -37.84
C ALA A 111 21.09 -53.73 -37.44
#